data_AF-A0A433JF37-F1
#
_entry.id   AF-A0A433JF37-F1
#
_cell.length_a   1.000
_cell.length_b   1.000
_cell.length_c   1.000
_cell.angle_alpha   90.00
_cell.angle_beta   90.00
_cell.angle_gamma   90.00
#
_symmetry.space_group_name_H-M   'P 1'
#
loop_
_entity.id
_entity.type
_entity.pdbx_description
1 polymer ?
#
loop_
_entity_poly.entity_id
_entity_poly.type
_entity_poly.pdbx_seq_one_letter_code
_entity_poly.pdbx_strand_id
1 'polypeptide(L)'
;MTTQLSLELVVPDRFEGLRKRAPHQLNSIIEPVDEGLQRIDALFRDMRASDRGGFLLLRGASGAGKSTFLHTVGMFRESVESMSIDPRANVRETLHNLPASNAALRIIVLEEREALRDISVQELERDLHAINGFIRSTHGERCLIVWPCNTEELQARIVEQAYQIGADALLGIGEPVFHFSGPRKDQFRRIAERTVAVLNEGASLADLGISDSDIDNLIIKSGTVGTLLGHLRNEIFRKRGNVESLLAKEQCKLWIIVAAGNDPDRDVAALTRGQYAAIDIERLMSSTDANIVQDLKAYPDRLGILGMVLDAKIFHLPMLTALDIARQFANTDLRSRMQQANLADRATPNCKALERLENTDLARVMNSGAQGTMSPGGKPGSNTEQAFKKLVSIAQSSDTAINRAVAEALLSAKYISSYEVEKDLGKGLKRRTDIYCPTPSGAIRIELMWRSRTSRAEIANYVLTKLYNYGRAIEFLE
;
A
#
# COMPACT_ATOMS: atom_id res chain seq x y z
N MET A 1 -16.43 19.88 1.42
CA MET A 1 -16.56 18.75 0.49
C MET A 1 -15.22 18.06 0.46
N THR A 2 -15.09 16.99 1.24
CA THR A 2 -13.82 16.25 1.37
C THR A 2 -14.18 14.79 1.22
N THR A 3 -13.98 14.27 0.02
CA THR A 3 -14.02 12.84 -0.28
C THR A 3 -12.98 12.19 0.61
N GLN A 4 -13.42 11.35 1.56
CA GLN A 4 -12.54 10.65 2.48
C GLN A 4 -11.64 9.69 1.69
N LEU A 5 -10.34 9.98 1.65
CA LEU A 5 -9.31 8.98 1.37
C LEU A 5 -9.18 8.11 2.63
N SER A 6 -10.06 7.10 2.76
CA SER A 6 -9.64 5.88 3.45
C SER A 6 -8.53 5.26 2.62
N LEU A 7 -7.49 4.67 3.25
CA LEU A 7 -6.49 3.88 2.54
C LEU A 7 -7.20 2.88 1.60
N GLU A 8 -7.17 3.16 0.30
CA GLU A 8 -7.73 2.28 -0.72
C GLU A 8 -6.80 1.07 -0.78
N LEU A 9 -7.29 -0.12 -0.43
CA LEU A 9 -6.50 -1.34 -0.54
C LEU A 9 -6.19 -1.62 -2.02
N VAL A 10 -4.91 -1.69 -2.36
CA VAL A 10 -4.45 -1.96 -3.73
C VAL A 10 -3.65 -3.26 -3.77
N VAL A 11 -4.30 -4.33 -4.22
CA VAL A 11 -3.68 -5.64 -4.48
C VAL A 11 -4.14 -6.15 -5.86
N PRO A 12 -3.46 -5.75 -6.95
CA PRO A 12 -3.78 -6.19 -8.30
C PRO A 12 -3.29 -7.63 -8.51
N ASP A 13 -4.07 -8.42 -9.23
CA ASP A 13 -3.79 -9.80 -9.62
C ASP A 13 -3.37 -9.93 -11.11
N ARG A 14 -3.30 -8.79 -11.82
CA ARG A 14 -2.91 -8.70 -13.24
C ARG A 14 -1.85 -7.63 -13.48
N PHE A 15 -1.07 -7.83 -14.54
CA PHE A 15 0.05 -6.95 -14.89
C PHE A 15 -0.39 -5.53 -15.22
N GLU A 16 -1.52 -5.35 -15.89
CA GLU A 16 -2.03 -4.05 -16.32
C GLU A 16 -2.37 -3.19 -15.09
N GLY A 17 -2.98 -3.82 -14.08
CA GLY A 17 -3.26 -3.19 -12.78
C GLY A 17 -1.97 -2.80 -12.05
N LEU A 18 -0.96 -3.67 -12.08
CA LEU A 18 0.35 -3.41 -11.48
C LEU A 18 1.08 -2.25 -12.17
N ARG A 19 1.20 -2.30 -13.50
CA ARG A 19 1.84 -1.26 -14.33
C ARG A 19 1.17 0.10 -14.17
N LYS A 20 -0.15 0.14 -14.07
CA LYS A 20 -0.92 1.38 -13.87
C LYS A 20 -0.65 2.03 -12.52
N ARG A 21 -0.53 1.23 -11.45
CA ARG A 21 -0.39 1.73 -10.08
C ARG A 21 1.07 2.01 -9.68
N ALA A 22 2.04 1.29 -10.25
CA ALA A 22 3.46 1.39 -9.88
C ALA A 22 4.44 1.32 -11.07
N PRO A 23 4.31 2.19 -12.10
CA PRO A 23 5.12 2.10 -13.32
C PRO A 23 6.64 2.22 -13.07
N HIS A 24 7.05 3.00 -12.07
CA HIS A 24 8.47 3.24 -11.76
C HIS A 24 9.04 2.32 -10.67
N GLN A 25 8.22 1.43 -10.12
CA GLN A 25 8.61 0.55 -9.00
C GLN A 25 8.46 -0.93 -9.34
N LEU A 26 8.19 -1.27 -10.60
CA LEU A 26 8.04 -2.66 -11.06
C LEU A 26 9.23 -3.54 -10.68
N ASN A 27 10.45 -3.00 -10.77
CA ASN A 27 11.69 -3.71 -10.41
C ASN A 27 11.75 -4.15 -8.94
N SER A 28 10.98 -3.50 -8.06
CA SER A 28 10.93 -3.86 -6.62
C SER A 28 9.93 -4.99 -6.34
N ILE A 29 8.98 -5.23 -7.24
CA ILE A 29 7.90 -6.20 -7.08
C ILE A 29 8.18 -7.48 -7.88
N ILE A 30 8.67 -7.34 -9.11
CA ILE A 30 8.75 -8.44 -10.06
C ILE A 30 10.03 -9.25 -9.83
N GLU A 31 9.85 -10.56 -9.63
CA GLU A 31 10.95 -11.52 -9.49
C GLU A 31 11.28 -12.14 -10.85
N PRO A 32 12.56 -12.47 -11.11
CA PRO A 32 12.95 -13.18 -12.32
C PRO A 32 12.37 -14.59 -12.34
N VAL A 33 11.94 -15.03 -13.53
CA VAL A 33 11.53 -16.41 -13.80
C VAL A 33 12.63 -17.06 -14.64
N ASP A 34 13.60 -17.67 -13.96
CA ASP A 34 14.86 -18.13 -14.55
C ASP A 34 14.66 -19.07 -15.74
N GLU A 35 13.73 -20.03 -15.63
CA GLU A 35 13.40 -20.96 -16.72
C GLU A 35 12.91 -20.21 -17.97
N GLY A 36 12.05 -19.21 -17.78
CA GLY A 36 11.56 -18.37 -18.87
C GLY A 36 12.69 -17.55 -19.49
N LEU A 37 13.55 -16.94 -18.67
CA LEU A 37 14.69 -16.16 -19.16
C LEU A 37 15.67 -17.04 -19.96
N GLN A 38 15.98 -18.24 -19.47
CA GLN A 38 16.82 -19.20 -20.16
C GLN A 38 16.22 -19.64 -21.51
N ARG A 39 14.89 -19.80 -21.59
CA ARG A 39 14.22 -20.09 -22.86
C ARG A 39 14.34 -18.94 -23.86
N ILE A 40 14.17 -17.70 -23.42
CA ILE A 40 14.39 -16.51 -24.28
C ILE A 40 15.84 -16.44 -24.73
N ASP A 41 16.82 -16.67 -23.84
CA ASP A 41 18.25 -16.67 -24.17
C ASP A 41 18.61 -17.78 -25.18
N ALA A 42 17.97 -18.95 -25.09
CA ALA A 42 18.14 -20.04 -26.05
C ALA A 42 17.58 -19.67 -27.43
N LEU A 43 16.35 -19.13 -27.48
CA LEU A 43 15.72 -18.68 -28.74
C LEU A 43 16.51 -17.55 -29.39
N PHE A 44 17.01 -16.60 -28.59
CA PHE A 44 17.79 -15.49 -29.12
C PHE A 44 19.10 -15.94 -29.77
N ARG A 45 19.77 -16.94 -29.20
CA ARG A 45 20.96 -17.55 -29.81
C ARG A 45 20.64 -18.26 -31.11
N ASP A 46 19.52 -18.98 -31.17
CA ASP A 46 19.05 -19.65 -32.39
C ASP A 46 18.69 -18.66 -33.51
N MET A 47 17.97 -17.58 -33.17
CA MET A 47 17.64 -16.48 -34.08
C MET A 47 18.90 -15.86 -34.71
N ARG A 48 19.92 -15.59 -33.89
CA ARG A 48 21.21 -15.06 -34.39
C ARG A 48 22.00 -16.06 -35.22
N ALA A 49 21.91 -17.36 -34.93
CA ALA A 49 22.60 -18.38 -35.72
C ALA A 49 21.93 -18.63 -37.07
N SER A 50 20.63 -18.33 -37.19
CA SER A 50 19.83 -18.59 -38.38
C SER A 50 19.46 -17.33 -39.19
N ASP A 51 19.95 -16.16 -38.79
CA ASP A 51 19.69 -14.85 -39.41
C ASP A 51 18.18 -14.60 -39.67
N ARG A 52 17.34 -14.97 -38.71
CA ARG A 52 15.89 -14.80 -38.78
C ARG A 52 15.27 -14.56 -37.41
N GLY A 53 14.08 -13.97 -37.43
CA GLY A 53 13.25 -13.78 -36.26
C GLY A 53 12.72 -15.09 -35.69
N GLY A 54 12.12 -14.99 -34.50
CA GLY A 54 11.54 -16.13 -33.80
C GLY A 54 10.03 -16.01 -33.65
N PHE A 55 9.36 -17.15 -33.57
CA PHE A 55 7.97 -17.25 -33.12
C PHE A 55 7.88 -18.21 -31.93
N LEU A 56 7.20 -17.79 -30.87
CA LEU A 56 7.07 -18.56 -29.64
C LEU A 56 5.61 -18.64 -29.21
N LEU A 57 5.10 -19.85 -29.04
CA LEU A 57 3.86 -20.09 -28.33
C LEU A 57 4.16 -20.23 -26.83
N LEU A 58 3.58 -19.33 -26.03
CA LEU A 58 3.78 -19.31 -24.58
C LEU A 58 2.52 -19.82 -23.86
N ARG A 59 2.51 -21.09 -23.51
CA ARG A 59 1.39 -21.72 -22.81
C ARG A 59 1.54 -21.54 -21.30
N GLY A 60 0.49 -21.08 -20.62
CA GLY A 60 0.50 -21.10 -19.16
C GLY A 60 -0.86 -20.80 -18.57
N ALA A 61 -1.07 -21.20 -17.32
CA ALA A 61 -2.31 -20.92 -16.61
C ALA A 61 -2.61 -19.40 -16.55
N SER A 62 -3.89 -19.04 -16.42
CA SER A 62 -4.27 -17.66 -16.13
C SER A 62 -3.71 -17.23 -14.78
N GLY A 63 -3.18 -16.01 -14.68
CA GLY A 63 -2.52 -15.52 -13.45
C GLY A 63 -1.11 -16.08 -13.19
N ALA A 64 -0.54 -16.91 -14.08
CA ALA A 64 0.85 -17.38 -13.94
C ALA A 64 1.90 -16.27 -14.09
N GLY A 65 1.53 -15.10 -14.60
CA GLY A 65 2.45 -13.98 -14.82
C GLY A 65 3.07 -13.92 -16.22
N LYS A 66 2.44 -14.52 -17.24
CA LYS A 66 2.92 -14.48 -18.64
C LYS A 66 3.15 -13.05 -19.14
N SER A 67 2.12 -12.19 -19.05
CA SER A 67 2.22 -10.79 -19.47
C SER A 67 3.27 -10.05 -18.65
N THR A 68 3.28 -10.25 -17.32
CA THR A 68 4.31 -9.69 -16.44
C THR A 68 5.71 -10.06 -16.91
N PHE A 69 5.97 -11.35 -17.15
CA PHE A 69 7.27 -11.85 -17.59
C PHE A 69 7.69 -11.22 -18.93
N LEU A 70 6.83 -11.30 -19.96
CA LEU A 70 7.16 -10.80 -21.29
C LEU A 70 7.46 -9.30 -21.31
N HIS A 71 6.72 -8.51 -20.53
CA HIS A 71 6.92 -7.06 -20.42
C HIS A 71 8.10 -6.64 -19.57
N THR A 72 8.72 -7.58 -18.85
CA THR A 72 9.79 -7.26 -17.91
C THR A 72 11.10 -7.98 -18.17
N VAL A 73 11.20 -8.73 -19.28
CA VAL A 73 12.46 -9.35 -19.70
C VAL A 73 13.61 -8.32 -19.77
N GLY A 74 13.34 -7.12 -20.29
CA GLY A 74 14.32 -6.03 -20.36
C GLY A 74 14.82 -5.50 -19.00
N MET A 75 14.16 -5.85 -17.89
CA MET A 75 14.67 -5.55 -16.54
C MET A 75 15.80 -6.50 -16.13
N PHE A 76 15.89 -7.68 -16.75
CA PHE A 76 16.81 -8.75 -16.38
C PHE A 76 17.81 -9.09 -17.50
N ARG A 77 17.63 -8.53 -18.70
CA ARG A 77 18.49 -8.73 -19.87
C ARG A 77 18.73 -7.39 -20.55
N GLU A 78 20.00 -7.10 -20.80
CA GLU A 78 20.42 -5.89 -21.48
C GLU A 78 19.95 -5.87 -22.94
N SER A 79 19.66 -4.67 -23.45
CA SER A 79 19.27 -4.46 -24.84
C SER A 79 18.08 -5.31 -25.31
N VAL A 80 17.15 -5.65 -24.40
CA VAL A 80 15.86 -6.25 -24.73
C VAL A 80 14.76 -5.21 -24.55
N GLU A 81 13.91 -5.07 -25.55
CA GLU A 81 12.68 -4.28 -25.43
C GLU A 81 11.45 -5.16 -25.66
N SER A 82 10.33 -4.78 -25.05
CA SER A 82 9.06 -5.49 -25.18
C SER A 82 7.95 -4.53 -25.59
N MET A 83 7.09 -4.97 -26.50
CA MET A 83 5.89 -4.25 -26.92
C MET A 83 4.73 -5.20 -27.17
N SER A 84 3.52 -4.66 -27.20
CA SER A 84 2.30 -5.43 -27.47
C SER A 84 1.62 -4.97 -28.75
N ILE A 85 1.01 -5.92 -29.45
CA ILE A 85 0.03 -5.67 -30.51
C ILE A 85 -1.34 -5.77 -29.88
N ASP A 86 -2.15 -4.72 -30.05
CA ASP A 86 -3.52 -4.67 -29.55
C ASP A 86 -4.34 -5.88 -30.06
N PRO A 87 -5.19 -6.50 -29.21
CA PRO A 87 -6.00 -7.65 -29.60
C PRO A 87 -6.88 -7.42 -30.83
N ARG A 88 -7.31 -6.18 -31.11
CA ARG A 88 -8.16 -5.81 -32.24
C ARG A 88 -7.38 -5.28 -33.44
N ALA A 89 -6.09 -5.01 -33.30
CA ALA A 89 -5.27 -4.50 -34.39
C ALA A 89 -5.04 -5.58 -35.46
N ASN A 90 -4.85 -5.16 -36.70
CA ASN A 90 -4.43 -6.06 -37.76
C ASN A 90 -2.94 -6.40 -37.58
N VAL A 91 -2.61 -7.68 -37.40
CA VAL A 91 -1.22 -8.13 -37.14
C VAL A 91 -0.30 -7.74 -38.29
N ARG A 92 -0.73 -7.97 -39.54
CA ARG A 92 0.08 -7.68 -40.74
C ARG A 92 0.42 -6.20 -40.83
N GLU A 93 -0.58 -5.34 -40.71
CA GLU A 93 -0.39 -3.89 -40.79
C GLU A 93 0.50 -3.38 -39.65
N THR A 94 0.27 -3.89 -38.44
CA THR A 94 1.07 -3.50 -37.27
C THR A 94 2.54 -3.90 -37.42
N LEU A 95 2.80 -5.14 -37.85
CA LEU A 95 4.17 -5.64 -38.09
C LEU A 95 4.88 -4.86 -39.20
N HIS A 96 4.17 -4.50 -40.27
CA HIS A 96 4.73 -3.71 -41.37
C HIS A 96 5.12 -2.30 -40.93
N ASN A 97 4.34 -1.69 -40.04
CA ASN A 97 4.53 -0.31 -39.59
C ASN A 97 5.33 -0.20 -38.28
N LEU A 98 6.07 -1.24 -37.90
CA LEU A 98 6.89 -1.21 -36.69
C LEU A 98 8.00 -0.15 -36.79
N PRO A 99 8.20 0.68 -35.76
CA PRO A 99 9.32 1.61 -35.73
C PRO A 99 10.64 0.85 -35.71
N ALA A 100 11.74 1.45 -36.17
CA ALA A 100 13.06 0.82 -36.04
C ALA A 100 13.42 0.55 -34.57
N SER A 101 14.26 -0.47 -34.34
CA SER A 101 14.78 -0.82 -33.02
C SER A 101 16.30 -0.72 -33.00
N ASN A 102 16.85 -0.23 -31.89
CA ASN A 102 18.27 -0.40 -31.56
C ASN A 102 18.51 -1.55 -30.56
N ALA A 103 17.45 -2.19 -30.08
CA ALA A 103 17.55 -3.32 -29.17
C ALA A 103 18.21 -4.52 -29.87
N ALA A 104 18.96 -5.29 -29.10
CA ALA A 104 19.54 -6.55 -29.56
C ALA A 104 18.43 -7.58 -29.81
N LEU A 105 17.35 -7.55 -29.02
CA LEU A 105 16.15 -8.35 -29.15
C LEU A 105 14.91 -7.49 -28.89
N ARG A 106 13.93 -7.55 -29.78
CA ARG A 106 12.58 -7.00 -29.57
C ARG A 106 11.59 -8.12 -29.38
N ILE A 107 10.90 -8.15 -28.23
CA ILE A 107 9.80 -9.07 -27.96
C ILE A 107 8.48 -8.39 -28.34
N ILE A 108 7.71 -9.02 -29.22
CA ILE A 108 6.42 -8.52 -29.69
C ILE A 108 5.34 -9.48 -29.19
N VAL A 109 4.50 -9.03 -28.26
CA VAL A 109 3.46 -9.84 -27.63
C VAL A 109 2.13 -9.65 -28.35
N LEU A 110 1.51 -10.73 -28.78
CA LEU A 110 0.13 -10.72 -29.29
C LEU A 110 -0.83 -10.81 -28.10
N GLU A 111 -1.19 -9.67 -27.52
CA GLU A 111 -1.97 -9.61 -26.27
C GLU A 111 -3.44 -9.99 -26.45
N GLU A 112 -4.00 -10.67 -25.45
CA GLU A 112 -5.42 -10.96 -25.23
C GLU A 112 -6.16 -11.63 -26.40
N ARG A 113 -5.44 -12.11 -27.42
CA ARG A 113 -6.01 -12.89 -28.52
C ARG A 113 -6.54 -14.25 -28.04
N GLU A 114 -6.06 -14.72 -26.90
CA GLU A 114 -6.57 -15.90 -26.21
C GLU A 114 -7.90 -15.69 -25.48
N ALA A 115 -8.33 -14.44 -25.28
CA ALA A 115 -9.63 -14.10 -24.73
C ALA A 115 -10.71 -13.97 -25.82
N LEU A 116 -10.29 -13.81 -27.08
CA LEU A 116 -11.16 -13.84 -28.25
C LEU A 116 -11.57 -15.29 -28.51
N ARG A 117 -12.73 -15.69 -27.97
CA ARG A 117 -13.29 -17.04 -28.15
C ARG A 117 -13.51 -17.41 -29.63
N ASP A 118 -13.54 -16.41 -30.51
CA ASP A 118 -13.96 -16.53 -31.91
C ASP A 118 -12.87 -16.07 -32.91
N ILE A 119 -11.59 -16.44 -32.70
CA ILE A 119 -10.62 -16.32 -33.80
C ILE A 119 -10.98 -17.37 -34.86
N SER A 120 -11.42 -16.90 -36.03
CA SER A 120 -11.70 -17.75 -37.18
C SER A 120 -10.42 -18.42 -37.69
N VAL A 121 -10.53 -19.60 -38.30
CA VAL A 121 -9.37 -20.30 -38.90
C VAL A 121 -8.69 -19.40 -39.94
N GLN A 122 -9.48 -18.67 -40.74
CA GLN A 122 -8.99 -17.75 -41.77
C GLN A 122 -8.18 -16.60 -41.18
N GLU A 123 -8.61 -16.05 -40.04
CA GLU A 123 -7.87 -15.00 -39.34
C GLU A 123 -6.56 -15.52 -38.76
N LEU A 124 -6.59 -16.70 -38.13
CA LEU A 124 -5.40 -17.37 -37.61
C LEU A 124 -4.38 -17.64 -38.73
N GLU A 125 -4.83 -18.18 -39.86
CA GLU A 125 -3.99 -18.44 -41.04
C GLU A 125 -3.38 -17.13 -41.58
N ARG A 126 -4.18 -16.08 -41.70
CA ARG A 126 -3.73 -14.74 -42.14
C ARG A 126 -2.66 -14.18 -41.22
N ASP A 127 -2.87 -14.27 -39.91
CA ASP A 127 -1.94 -13.76 -38.89
C ASP A 127 -0.63 -14.57 -38.90
N LEU A 128 -0.70 -15.90 -38.96
CA LEU A 128 0.49 -16.76 -39.04
C LEU A 128 1.30 -16.55 -40.32
N HIS A 129 0.64 -16.35 -41.47
CA HIS A 129 1.34 -15.96 -42.70
C HIS A 129 2.05 -14.62 -42.57
N ALA A 130 1.40 -13.64 -41.93
CA ALA A 130 2.01 -12.33 -41.69
C ALA A 130 3.25 -12.46 -40.78
N ILE A 131 3.16 -13.27 -39.72
CA ILE A 131 4.27 -13.55 -38.80
C ILE A 131 5.42 -14.24 -39.55
N ASN A 132 5.15 -15.32 -40.28
CA ASN A 132 6.17 -16.07 -41.02
C ASN A 132 6.89 -15.20 -42.07
N GLY A 133 6.16 -14.33 -42.77
CA GLY A 133 6.76 -13.37 -43.69
C GLY A 133 7.61 -12.33 -42.97
N PHE A 134 7.12 -11.80 -41.85
CA PHE A 134 7.82 -10.78 -41.08
C PHE A 134 9.13 -11.28 -40.46
N ILE A 135 9.15 -12.44 -39.81
CA ILE A 135 10.35 -12.97 -39.15
C ILE A 135 11.49 -13.29 -40.14
N ARG A 136 11.19 -13.47 -41.44
CA ARG A 136 12.19 -13.66 -42.51
C ARG A 136 12.67 -12.35 -43.13
N SER A 137 12.07 -11.22 -42.76
CA SER A 137 12.48 -9.90 -43.25
C SER A 137 13.64 -9.36 -42.41
N THR A 138 14.39 -8.41 -42.98
CA THR A 138 15.45 -7.67 -42.27
C THR A 138 14.95 -6.94 -41.03
N HIS A 139 13.66 -6.56 -41.00
CA HIS A 139 13.06 -5.91 -39.82
C HIS A 139 12.66 -6.92 -38.74
N GLY A 140 12.41 -8.17 -39.13
CA GLY A 140 12.00 -9.23 -38.22
C GLY A 140 13.15 -10.06 -37.65
N GLU A 141 14.37 -9.99 -38.21
CA GLU A 141 15.51 -10.83 -37.81
C GLU A 141 15.86 -10.73 -36.31
N ARG A 142 15.58 -9.58 -35.68
CA ARG A 142 15.81 -9.32 -34.24
C ARG A 142 14.54 -9.34 -33.41
N CYS A 143 13.42 -9.79 -33.99
CA CYS A 143 12.13 -9.80 -33.36
C CYS A 143 11.72 -11.22 -32.97
N LEU A 144 11.33 -11.38 -31.70
CA LEU A 144 10.65 -12.57 -31.20
C LEU A 144 9.17 -12.26 -31.06
N ILE A 145 8.33 -12.85 -31.89
CA ILE A 145 6.88 -12.75 -31.77
C ILE A 145 6.42 -13.81 -30.79
N VAL A 146 5.73 -13.41 -29.73
CA VAL A 146 5.20 -14.29 -28.70
C VAL A 146 3.68 -14.28 -28.74
N TRP A 147 3.09 -15.47 -28.83
CA TRP A 147 1.64 -15.66 -28.71
C TRP A 147 1.33 -16.37 -27.39
N PRO A 148 0.82 -15.64 -26.38
CA PRO A 148 0.37 -16.25 -25.13
C PRO A 148 -0.88 -17.12 -25.33
N CYS A 149 -0.91 -18.31 -24.74
CA CYS A 149 -2.06 -19.21 -24.78
C CYS A 149 -2.52 -19.59 -23.36
N ASN A 150 -3.83 -19.54 -23.14
CA ASN A 150 -4.50 -19.88 -21.88
C ASN A 150 -5.23 -21.24 -21.92
N THR A 151 -5.45 -21.83 -23.10
CA THR A 151 -6.07 -23.15 -23.28
C THR A 151 -5.26 -24.07 -24.20
N GLU A 152 -5.47 -25.38 -24.07
CA GLU A 152 -4.83 -26.38 -24.93
C GLU A 152 -5.44 -26.38 -26.34
N GLU A 153 -6.72 -26.10 -26.47
CA GLU A 153 -7.41 -26.08 -27.77
C GLU A 153 -6.86 -24.98 -28.68
N LEU A 154 -6.64 -23.77 -28.14
CA LEU A 154 -6.05 -22.67 -28.91
C LEU A 154 -4.62 -23.00 -29.31
N GLN A 155 -3.82 -23.54 -28.38
CA GLN A 155 -2.46 -23.98 -28.65
C GLN A 155 -2.43 -25.00 -29.79
N ALA A 156 -3.25 -26.05 -29.72
CA ALA A 156 -3.31 -27.10 -30.72
C ALA A 156 -3.68 -26.53 -32.10
N ARG A 157 -4.68 -25.64 -32.16
CA ARG A 157 -5.09 -24.97 -33.40
C ARG A 157 -3.96 -24.13 -34.01
N ILE A 158 -3.25 -23.35 -33.20
CA ILE A 158 -2.13 -22.52 -33.70
C ILE A 158 -0.99 -23.41 -34.19
N VAL A 159 -0.64 -24.47 -33.44
CA VAL A 159 0.41 -25.41 -33.82
C VAL A 159 0.08 -26.11 -35.13
N GLU A 160 -1.14 -26.64 -35.27
CA GLU A 160 -1.60 -27.33 -36.50
C GLU A 160 -1.49 -26.40 -37.71
N GLN A 161 -1.98 -25.17 -37.60
CA GLN A 161 -1.91 -24.18 -38.68
C GLN A 161 -0.48 -23.74 -38.99
N ALA A 162 0.35 -23.55 -37.96
CA ALA A 162 1.76 -23.20 -38.13
C ALA A 162 2.54 -24.30 -38.88
N TYR A 163 2.24 -25.57 -38.63
CA TYR A 163 2.82 -26.69 -39.38
C TYR A 163 2.44 -26.69 -40.85
N GLN A 164 1.20 -26.33 -41.19
CA GLN A 164 0.75 -26.24 -42.59
C GLN A 164 1.42 -25.09 -43.35
N ILE A 165 1.71 -23.96 -42.69
CA ILE A 165 2.25 -22.76 -43.32
C ILE A 165 3.77 -22.79 -43.48
N GLY A 166 4.49 -23.26 -42.46
CA GLY A 166 5.94 -23.12 -42.40
C GLY A 166 6.68 -24.15 -41.59
N ALA A 167 5.98 -25.04 -40.85
CA ALA A 167 6.58 -26.10 -40.04
C ALA A 167 7.76 -25.62 -39.19
N ASP A 168 8.88 -26.35 -39.23
CA ASP A 168 10.11 -26.04 -38.50
C ASP A 168 10.70 -24.66 -38.88
N ALA A 169 10.37 -24.14 -40.05
CA ALA A 169 10.77 -22.80 -40.45
C ALA A 169 10.04 -21.70 -39.67
N LEU A 170 8.87 -21.97 -39.08
CA LEU A 170 8.13 -21.03 -38.25
C LEU A 170 8.27 -21.35 -36.75
N LEU A 171 8.20 -22.64 -36.38
CA LEU A 171 8.18 -23.09 -35.00
C LEU A 171 9.58 -23.39 -34.42
N GLY A 172 10.61 -23.42 -35.28
CA GLY A 172 11.95 -23.87 -34.92
C GLY A 172 12.06 -25.40 -34.86
N ILE A 173 13.27 -25.90 -34.59
CA ILE A 173 13.55 -27.33 -34.42
C ILE A 173 13.39 -27.65 -32.92
N GLY A 174 12.38 -28.46 -32.56
CA GLY A 174 12.13 -28.89 -31.18
C GLY A 174 10.69 -28.64 -30.73
N GLU A 175 10.48 -28.47 -29.41
CA GLU A 175 9.14 -28.22 -28.88
C GLU A 175 8.62 -26.83 -29.30
N PRO A 176 7.48 -26.75 -30.02
CA PRO A 176 6.93 -25.51 -30.55
C PRO A 176 6.29 -24.62 -29.48
N VAL A 177 6.09 -25.16 -28.28
CA VAL A 177 5.36 -24.53 -27.18
C VAL A 177 6.23 -24.53 -25.95
N PHE A 178 6.38 -23.36 -25.34
CA PHE A 178 6.99 -23.25 -24.02
C PHE A 178 5.91 -23.20 -22.95
N HIS A 179 5.96 -24.15 -22.01
CA HIS A 179 5.05 -24.22 -20.87
C HIS A 179 5.56 -23.36 -19.71
N PHE A 180 4.96 -22.19 -19.57
CA PHE A 180 5.28 -21.21 -18.55
C PHE A 180 4.50 -21.46 -17.26
N SER A 181 5.21 -21.85 -16.21
CA SER A 181 4.67 -22.04 -14.85
C SER A 181 4.65 -20.75 -14.02
N GLY A 182 5.40 -19.73 -14.41
CA GLY A 182 5.58 -18.51 -13.62
C GLY A 182 6.63 -18.67 -12.51
N PRO A 183 6.65 -17.73 -11.54
CA PRO A 183 7.52 -17.82 -10.37
C PRO A 183 7.32 -19.12 -9.61
N ARG A 184 8.37 -19.61 -8.95
CA ARG A 184 8.29 -20.79 -8.10
C ARG A 184 7.44 -20.50 -6.85
N LYS A 185 6.77 -21.51 -6.31
CA LYS A 185 5.86 -21.36 -5.16
C LYS A 185 6.56 -20.83 -3.90
N ASP A 186 7.84 -21.11 -3.70
CA ASP A 186 8.66 -20.55 -2.61
C ASP A 186 8.84 -19.02 -2.72
N GLN A 187 8.68 -18.44 -3.91
CA GLN A 187 8.74 -17.00 -4.14
C GLN A 187 7.40 -16.29 -3.89
N PHE A 188 6.29 -17.02 -3.78
CA PHE A 188 4.95 -16.45 -3.72
C PHE A 188 4.74 -15.51 -2.53
N ARG A 189 5.18 -15.92 -1.34
CA ARG A 189 5.11 -15.10 -0.12
C ARG A 189 5.81 -13.76 -0.32
N ARG A 190 7.06 -13.79 -0.76
CA ARG A 190 7.88 -12.60 -1.02
C ARG A 190 7.26 -11.68 -2.07
N ILE A 191 6.67 -12.22 -3.14
CA ILE A 191 5.98 -11.42 -4.16
C ILE A 191 4.75 -10.74 -3.56
N ALA A 192 3.95 -11.45 -2.76
CA ALA A 192 2.78 -10.88 -2.10
C ALA A 192 3.17 -9.76 -1.12
N GLU A 193 4.16 -9.99 -0.26
CA GLU A 193 4.68 -8.99 0.68
C GLU A 193 5.18 -7.73 -0.03
N ARG A 194 6.00 -7.88 -1.09
CA ARG A 194 6.50 -6.75 -1.88
C ARG A 194 5.40 -6.00 -2.61
N THR A 195 4.44 -6.73 -3.19
CA THR A 195 3.29 -6.13 -3.87
C THR A 195 2.48 -5.27 -2.89
N VAL A 196 2.21 -5.81 -1.71
CA VAL A 196 1.48 -5.09 -0.65
C VAL A 196 2.27 -3.87 -0.18
N ALA A 197 3.54 -4.04 0.17
CA ALA A 197 4.38 -2.96 0.68
C ALA A 197 4.53 -1.82 -0.34
N VAL A 198 4.75 -2.12 -1.61
CA VAL A 198 4.93 -1.08 -2.63
C VAL A 198 3.63 -0.34 -2.93
N LEU A 199 2.50 -1.05 -2.98
CA LEU A 199 1.22 -0.48 -3.41
C LEU A 199 0.37 0.09 -2.27
N ASN A 200 0.70 -0.19 -1.01
CA ASN A 200 -0.07 0.21 0.18
C ASN A 200 0.83 0.91 1.21
N GLU A 201 1.70 1.80 0.73
CA GLU A 201 2.49 2.72 1.57
C GLU A 201 3.38 2.04 2.61
N GLY A 202 4.06 0.98 2.21
CA GLY A 202 4.92 0.21 3.08
C GLY A 202 4.16 -0.69 4.06
N ALA A 203 2.87 -0.98 3.83
CA ALA A 203 2.14 -1.96 4.62
C ALA A 203 2.86 -3.32 4.63
N SER A 204 2.93 -3.92 5.81
CA SER A 204 3.13 -5.36 5.95
C SER A 204 1.82 -6.12 5.72
N LEU A 205 1.90 -7.44 5.55
CA LEU A 205 0.72 -8.30 5.57
C LEU A 205 0.00 -8.25 6.93
N ALA A 206 0.77 -8.14 8.02
CA ALA A 206 0.24 -8.02 9.38
C ALA A 206 -0.59 -6.74 9.54
N ASP A 207 -0.16 -5.60 8.96
CA ASP A 207 -0.93 -4.35 8.98
C ASP A 207 -2.29 -4.47 8.28
N LEU A 208 -2.43 -5.42 7.35
CA LEU A 208 -3.68 -5.72 6.64
C LEU A 208 -4.47 -6.86 7.30
N GLY A 209 -4.00 -7.33 8.47
CA GLY A 209 -4.67 -8.39 9.21
C GLY A 209 -4.42 -9.79 8.68
N ILE A 210 -3.31 -10.01 7.97
CA ILE A 210 -2.95 -11.32 7.42
C ILE A 210 -1.81 -11.90 8.27
N SER A 211 -2.09 -13.01 8.94
CA SER A 211 -1.09 -13.77 9.70
C SER A 211 -0.23 -14.65 8.80
N ASP A 212 0.87 -15.17 9.34
CA ASP A 212 1.70 -16.16 8.64
C ASP A 212 0.91 -17.41 8.25
N SER A 213 0.05 -17.89 9.15
CA SER A 213 -0.81 -19.04 8.85
C SER A 213 -1.84 -18.75 7.76
N ASP A 214 -2.34 -17.52 7.68
CA ASP A 214 -3.27 -17.14 6.61
C ASP A 214 -2.56 -17.22 5.26
N ILE A 215 -1.42 -16.54 5.12
CA ILE A 215 -0.71 -16.50 3.84
C ILE A 215 -0.20 -17.87 3.42
N ASP A 216 0.26 -18.73 4.35
CA ASP A 216 0.64 -20.11 4.03
C ASP A 216 -0.54 -20.92 3.50
N ASN A 217 -1.71 -20.80 4.15
CA ASN A 217 -2.94 -21.44 3.67
C ASN A 217 -3.37 -20.92 2.29
N LEU A 218 -3.21 -19.62 2.04
CA LEU A 218 -3.52 -19.02 0.73
C LEU A 218 -2.55 -19.51 -0.36
N ILE A 219 -1.27 -19.69 -0.05
CA ILE A 219 -0.26 -20.23 -0.98
C ILE A 219 -0.59 -21.69 -1.34
N ILE A 220 -0.97 -22.51 -0.36
CA ILE A 220 -1.37 -23.91 -0.59
C ILE A 220 -2.56 -23.98 -1.56
N LYS A 221 -3.57 -23.13 -1.36
CA LYS A 221 -4.78 -23.06 -2.20
C LYS A 221 -4.56 -22.41 -3.57
N SER A 222 -3.38 -21.84 -3.82
CA SER A 222 -3.11 -21.08 -5.04
C SER A 222 -2.24 -21.88 -6.02
N GLY A 223 -2.75 -22.05 -7.24
CA GLY A 223 -1.99 -22.65 -8.34
C GLY A 223 -1.01 -21.66 -9.00
N THR A 224 -1.33 -20.37 -8.98
CA THR A 224 -0.53 -19.31 -9.60
C THR A 224 -0.39 -18.11 -8.66
N VAL A 225 0.58 -17.24 -8.94
CA VAL A 225 0.79 -16.00 -8.16
C VAL A 225 -0.39 -15.03 -8.30
N GLY A 226 -1.03 -14.96 -9.47
CA GLY A 226 -2.24 -14.15 -9.66
C GLY A 226 -3.41 -14.67 -8.83
N THR A 227 -3.60 -15.99 -8.76
CA THR A 227 -4.61 -16.60 -7.87
C THR A 227 -4.32 -16.28 -6.40
N LEU A 228 -3.06 -16.31 -5.97
CA LEU A 228 -2.68 -15.92 -4.61
C LEU A 228 -3.05 -14.46 -4.31
N LEU A 229 -2.67 -13.52 -5.17
CA LEU A 229 -2.98 -12.10 -4.97
C LEU A 229 -4.49 -11.84 -4.95
N GLY A 230 -5.24 -12.56 -5.78
CA GLY A 230 -6.71 -12.55 -5.78
C GLY A 230 -7.30 -13.09 -4.47
N HIS A 231 -6.82 -14.23 -3.99
CA HIS A 231 -7.25 -14.80 -2.70
C HIS A 231 -6.89 -13.91 -1.52
N LEU A 232 -5.68 -13.34 -1.51
CA LEU A 232 -5.20 -12.40 -0.49
C LEU A 232 -6.12 -11.18 -0.41
N ARG A 233 -6.42 -10.55 -1.55
CA ARG A 233 -7.35 -9.42 -1.62
C ARG A 233 -8.72 -9.78 -1.03
N ASN A 234 -9.27 -10.93 -1.39
CA ASN A 234 -10.58 -11.38 -0.90
C ASN A 234 -10.55 -11.64 0.61
N GLU A 235 -9.47 -12.23 1.12
CA GLU A 235 -9.32 -12.50 2.55
C GLU A 235 -9.24 -11.22 3.37
N ILE A 236 -8.48 -10.21 2.90
CA ILE A 236 -8.41 -8.89 3.53
C ILE A 236 -9.81 -8.25 3.55
N PHE A 237 -10.54 -8.26 2.43
CA PHE A 237 -11.91 -7.70 2.40
C PHE A 237 -12.87 -8.44 3.33
N ARG A 238 -12.78 -9.77 3.40
CA ARG A 238 -13.60 -10.58 4.31
C ARG A 238 -13.33 -10.22 5.78
N LYS A 239 -12.06 -10.17 6.17
CA LYS A 239 -11.65 -9.80 7.53
C LYS A 239 -12.06 -8.37 7.89
N ARG A 240 -11.89 -7.43 6.96
CA ARG A 240 -12.33 -6.03 7.09
C ARG A 240 -13.84 -5.92 7.28
N GLY A 241 -14.63 -6.55 6.41
CA GLY A 241 -16.09 -6.51 6.45
C GLY A 241 -16.66 -7.07 7.75
N ASN A 242 -16.04 -8.11 8.31
CA ASN A 242 -16.41 -8.64 9.61
C ASN A 242 -16.27 -7.58 10.71
N VAL A 243 -15.17 -6.84 10.76
CA VAL A 243 -14.96 -5.79 11.79
C VAL A 243 -15.81 -4.54 11.52
N GLU A 244 -15.96 -4.13 10.27
CA GLU A 244 -16.84 -3.00 9.91
C GLU A 244 -18.30 -3.28 10.29
N SER A 245 -18.76 -4.53 10.19
CA SER A 245 -20.10 -4.93 10.64
C SER A 245 -20.31 -4.78 12.15
N LEU A 246 -19.24 -4.93 12.95
CA LEU A 246 -19.27 -4.72 14.40
C LEU A 246 -19.31 -3.22 14.74
N LEU A 247 -18.72 -2.39 13.88
CA LEU A 247 -18.74 -0.93 13.95
C LEU A 247 -20.02 -0.30 13.39
N ALA A 248 -21.02 -1.09 12.98
CA ALA A 248 -22.26 -0.58 12.38
C ALA A 248 -23.04 0.42 13.26
N LYS A 249 -22.78 0.46 14.57
CA LYS A 249 -23.35 1.46 15.48
C LYS A 249 -22.68 2.84 15.37
N GLU A 250 -21.38 2.88 15.07
CA GLU A 250 -20.60 4.12 14.89
C GLU A 250 -19.32 3.84 14.11
N GLN A 251 -19.26 4.28 12.84
CA GLN A 251 -18.00 4.29 12.10
C GLN A 251 -17.11 5.40 12.64
N CYS A 252 -15.94 5.04 13.18
CA CYS A 252 -15.00 6.01 13.73
C CYS A 252 -13.55 5.75 13.32
N LYS A 253 -12.78 6.83 13.34
CA LYS A 253 -11.32 6.81 13.19
C LYS A 253 -10.66 6.98 14.55
N LEU A 254 -9.47 6.41 14.75
CA LEU A 254 -8.67 6.54 15.98
C LEU A 254 -7.37 7.29 15.73
N TRP A 255 -7.28 8.54 16.15
CA TRP A 255 -6.09 9.35 15.96
C TRP A 255 -5.42 9.66 17.29
N ILE A 256 -4.11 9.42 17.38
CA ILE A 256 -3.37 9.54 18.62
C ILE A 256 -2.38 10.69 18.48
N ILE A 257 -2.46 11.66 19.39
CA ILE A 257 -1.57 12.83 19.42
C ILE A 257 -0.60 12.67 20.59
N VAL A 258 0.69 12.64 20.28
CA VAL A 258 1.78 12.53 21.25
C VAL A 258 2.40 13.90 21.47
N ALA A 259 2.28 14.40 22.70
CA ALA A 259 2.88 15.65 23.14
C ALA A 259 3.82 15.37 24.33
N ALA A 260 5.13 15.44 24.09
CA ALA A 260 6.11 15.18 25.13
C ALA A 260 7.28 16.16 25.19
N GLY A 261 7.83 16.32 26.39
CA GLY A 261 8.87 17.30 26.71
C GLY A 261 10.22 17.09 26.00
N ASN A 262 10.39 15.96 25.34
CA ASN A 262 11.56 15.64 24.51
C ASN A 262 11.29 15.75 23.00
N ASP A 263 10.13 16.26 22.58
CA ASP A 263 9.65 16.35 21.19
C ASP A 263 9.92 15.05 20.40
N PRO A 264 9.14 13.98 20.65
CA PRO A 264 9.43 12.62 20.21
C PRO A 264 9.08 12.38 18.72
N ASP A 265 9.34 13.35 17.86
CA ASP A 265 9.04 13.32 16.42
C ASP A 265 9.64 12.08 15.75
N ARG A 266 10.93 11.81 15.99
CA ARG A 266 11.62 10.64 15.43
C ARG A 266 11.07 9.32 15.96
N ASP A 267 10.63 9.30 17.21
CA ASP A 267 10.04 8.09 17.81
C ASP A 267 8.65 7.82 17.21
N VAL A 268 7.85 8.87 16.97
CA VAL A 268 6.57 8.77 16.26
C VAL A 268 6.78 8.30 14.82
N ALA A 269 7.69 8.93 14.07
CA ALA A 269 8.00 8.55 12.70
C ALA A 269 8.52 7.10 12.57
N ALA A 270 9.17 6.58 13.62
CA ALA A 270 9.59 5.19 13.67
C ALA A 270 8.42 4.20 13.88
N LEU A 271 7.26 4.65 14.35
CA LEU A 271 6.07 3.82 14.61
C LEU A 271 4.95 4.00 13.57
N THR A 272 5.14 4.93 12.64
CA THR A 272 4.21 5.17 11.54
C THR A 272 4.82 4.77 10.20
N ARG A 273 3.96 4.62 9.20
CA ARG A 273 4.31 4.31 7.81
C ARG A 273 3.55 5.18 6.83
N GLY A 274 4.05 5.19 5.61
CA GLY A 274 3.43 5.91 4.51
C GLY A 274 3.51 7.41 4.62
N GLN A 275 2.72 8.07 3.77
CA GLN A 275 2.55 9.52 3.83
C GLN A 275 1.36 9.89 4.71
N TYR A 276 0.65 8.94 5.32
CA TYR A 276 -0.62 9.23 5.98
C TYR A 276 -0.57 9.13 7.51
N ALA A 277 0.63 9.06 8.09
CA ALA A 277 0.84 8.84 9.52
C ALA A 277 0.15 7.56 10.06
N ALA A 278 -0.09 6.59 9.17
CA ALA A 278 -0.75 5.34 9.51
C ALA A 278 0.15 4.53 10.46
N ILE A 279 -0.45 3.81 11.39
CA ILE A 279 0.32 2.94 12.28
C ILE A 279 1.01 1.79 11.55
N ASP A 280 2.19 1.43 12.03
CA ASP A 280 2.93 0.22 11.65
C ASP A 280 2.84 -0.79 12.81
N ILE A 281 2.02 -1.81 12.66
CA ILE A 281 1.72 -2.80 13.70
C ILE A 281 2.97 -3.60 14.06
N GLU A 282 3.79 -3.98 13.08
CA GLU A 282 5.00 -4.75 13.31
C GLU A 282 6.02 -3.94 14.14
N ARG A 283 6.19 -2.65 13.82
CA ARG A 283 7.04 -1.76 14.59
C ARG A 283 6.49 -1.44 15.97
N LEU A 284 5.16 -1.30 16.11
CA LEU A 284 4.52 -1.12 17.42
C LEU A 284 4.76 -2.34 18.31
N MET A 285 4.54 -3.55 17.79
CA MET A 285 4.67 -4.80 18.54
C MET A 285 6.13 -5.14 18.90
N SER A 286 7.08 -4.78 18.05
CA SER A 286 8.53 -4.99 18.30
C SER A 286 9.18 -3.91 19.17
N SER A 287 8.52 -2.77 19.38
CA SER A 287 9.08 -1.65 20.15
C SER A 287 8.86 -1.74 21.66
N THR A 288 8.05 -2.69 22.15
CA THR A 288 7.69 -2.79 23.58
C THR A 288 7.47 -4.24 24.01
N ASP A 289 7.84 -4.54 25.26
CA ASP A 289 7.65 -5.85 25.92
C ASP A 289 6.51 -5.83 26.97
N ALA A 290 5.65 -4.81 26.94
CA ALA A 290 4.60 -4.64 27.95
C ALA A 290 3.62 -5.83 28.02
N ASN A 291 3.02 -6.08 29.18
CA ASN A 291 2.08 -7.20 29.37
C ASN A 291 0.90 -7.17 28.39
N ILE A 292 0.38 -5.97 28.05
CA ILE A 292 -0.68 -5.85 27.03
C ILE A 292 -0.23 -6.36 25.67
N VAL A 293 1.06 -6.24 25.36
CA VAL A 293 1.67 -6.79 24.14
C VAL A 293 1.71 -8.31 24.22
N GLN A 294 1.86 -8.93 25.39
CA GLN A 294 1.81 -10.39 25.52
C GLN A 294 0.41 -10.94 25.18
N ASP A 295 -0.64 -10.28 25.67
CA ASP A 295 -2.02 -10.64 25.34
C ASP A 295 -2.33 -10.37 23.86
N LEU A 296 -1.84 -9.25 23.32
CA LEU A 296 -2.03 -8.85 21.93
C LEU A 296 -1.15 -9.63 20.93
N LYS A 297 0.00 -10.17 21.36
CA LYS A 297 0.89 -11.05 20.58
C LYS A 297 0.19 -12.36 20.21
N ALA A 298 -0.85 -12.75 20.95
CA ALA A 298 -1.68 -13.89 20.57
C ALA A 298 -2.56 -13.59 19.34
N TYR A 299 -2.80 -12.32 18.99
CA TYR A 299 -3.70 -11.90 17.92
C TYR A 299 -3.19 -10.69 17.10
N PRO A 300 -1.98 -10.75 16.52
CA PRO A 300 -1.40 -9.63 15.78
C PRO A 300 -2.22 -9.28 14.52
N ASP A 301 -2.89 -10.26 13.92
CA ASP A 301 -3.78 -10.07 12.78
C ASP A 301 -5.02 -9.24 13.15
N ARG A 302 -5.61 -9.47 14.32
CA ARG A 302 -6.73 -8.67 14.83
C ARG A 302 -6.35 -7.20 15.01
N LEU A 303 -5.12 -6.93 15.48
CA LEU A 303 -4.61 -5.56 15.58
C LEU A 303 -4.42 -4.89 14.22
N GLY A 304 -3.91 -5.62 13.23
CA GLY A 304 -3.85 -5.17 11.84
C GLY A 304 -5.20 -4.71 11.31
N ILE A 305 -6.21 -5.58 11.43
CA ILE A 305 -7.57 -5.27 10.97
C ILE A 305 -8.13 -4.06 11.73
N LEU A 306 -7.95 -3.99 13.05
CA LEU A 306 -8.39 -2.84 13.85
C LEU A 306 -7.71 -1.54 13.40
N GLY A 307 -6.39 -1.58 13.22
CA GLY A 307 -5.62 -0.44 12.74
C GLY A 307 -6.10 0.07 11.37
N MET A 308 -6.37 -0.86 10.46
CA MET A 308 -6.89 -0.56 9.13
C MET A 308 -8.32 0.00 9.18
N VAL A 309 -9.22 -0.64 9.92
CA VAL A 309 -10.64 -0.27 9.97
C VAL A 309 -10.86 1.04 10.72
N LEU A 310 -10.11 1.27 11.81
CA LEU A 310 -10.14 2.52 12.56
C LEU A 310 -9.31 3.63 11.91
N ASP A 311 -8.71 3.41 10.73
CA ASP A 311 -7.79 4.37 10.08
C ASP A 311 -6.83 4.99 11.12
N ALA A 312 -6.16 4.11 11.86
CA ALA A 312 -5.44 4.48 13.07
C ALA A 312 -4.13 5.21 12.74
N LYS A 313 -3.92 6.36 13.37
CA LYS A 313 -2.80 7.27 13.08
C LYS A 313 -2.13 7.80 14.32
N ILE A 314 -0.84 8.12 14.23
CA ILE A 314 -0.06 8.75 15.31
C ILE A 314 0.54 10.05 14.81
N PHE A 315 0.36 11.13 15.58
CA PHE A 315 0.87 12.46 15.27
C PHE A 315 1.72 12.98 16.42
N HIS A 316 2.80 13.69 16.10
CA HIS A 316 3.53 14.50 17.08
C HIS A 316 2.92 15.90 17.17
N LEU A 317 2.67 16.37 18.39
CA LEU A 317 2.35 17.77 18.68
C LEU A 317 3.57 18.46 19.32
N PRO A 318 4.24 19.38 18.61
CA PRO A 318 5.41 20.06 19.14
C PRO A 318 5.12 20.86 20.41
N MET A 319 6.07 20.89 21.35
CA MET A 319 5.90 21.61 22.63
C MET A 319 5.48 23.07 22.46
N LEU A 320 6.11 23.79 21.54
CA LEU A 320 5.79 25.20 21.27
C LEU A 320 4.36 25.36 20.75
N THR A 321 3.93 24.46 19.87
CA THR A 321 2.56 24.46 19.33
C THR A 321 1.55 24.21 20.46
N ALA A 322 1.81 23.22 21.32
CA ALA A 322 0.94 22.92 22.47
C ALA A 322 0.85 24.10 23.46
N LEU A 323 1.97 24.77 23.76
CA LEU A 323 2.01 25.93 24.64
C LEU A 323 1.26 27.14 24.05
N ASP A 324 1.43 27.42 22.76
CA ASP A 324 0.74 28.52 22.08
C ASP A 324 -0.76 28.23 21.98
N ILE A 325 -1.16 26.98 21.71
CA ILE A 325 -2.56 26.53 21.76
C ILE A 325 -3.15 26.77 23.15
N ALA A 326 -2.47 26.33 24.22
CA ALA A 326 -2.95 26.51 25.58
C ALA A 326 -3.15 28.00 25.91
N ARG A 327 -2.21 28.88 25.55
CA ARG A 327 -2.31 30.33 25.81
C ARG A 327 -3.44 31.01 25.04
N GLN A 328 -3.63 30.61 23.78
CA GLN A 328 -4.59 31.25 22.88
C GLN A 328 -6.02 30.75 23.12
N PHE A 329 -6.19 29.45 23.32
CA PHE A 329 -7.49 28.79 23.37
C PHE A 329 -7.91 28.30 24.77
N ALA A 330 -7.16 28.64 25.84
CA ALA A 330 -7.58 28.33 27.20
C ALA A 330 -8.93 28.99 27.56
N ASN A 331 -9.83 28.16 28.08
CA ASN A 331 -11.03 28.60 28.79
C ASN A 331 -10.69 29.07 30.21
N THR A 332 -11.68 29.55 30.95
CA THR A 332 -11.50 30.08 32.32
C THR A 332 -10.86 29.07 33.27
N ASP A 333 -11.22 27.78 33.18
CA ASP A 333 -10.65 26.72 34.02
C ASP A 333 -9.16 26.49 33.72
N LEU A 334 -8.80 26.31 32.44
CA LEU A 334 -7.41 26.14 32.06
C LEU A 334 -6.57 27.37 32.41
N ARG A 335 -7.08 28.60 32.20
CA ARG A 335 -6.36 29.84 32.59
C ARG A 335 -6.08 29.87 34.09
N SER A 336 -7.06 29.53 34.93
CA SER A 336 -6.87 29.46 36.38
C SER A 336 -5.77 28.47 36.77
N ARG A 337 -5.78 27.28 36.17
CA ARG A 337 -4.74 26.25 36.42
C ARG A 337 -3.36 26.68 35.94
N MET A 338 -3.28 27.35 34.78
CA MET A 338 -2.03 27.89 34.26
C MET A 338 -1.45 28.96 35.20
N GLN A 339 -2.28 29.86 35.72
CA GLN A 339 -1.87 30.86 36.70
C GLN A 339 -1.35 30.21 37.99
N GLN A 340 -2.06 29.21 38.53
CA GLN A 340 -1.63 28.45 39.71
C GLN A 340 -0.28 27.74 39.50
N ALA A 341 -0.03 27.24 38.29
CA ALA A 341 1.22 26.59 37.91
C ALA A 341 2.35 27.60 37.57
N ASN A 342 2.13 28.91 37.72
CA ASN A 342 3.03 29.96 37.27
C ASN A 342 3.43 29.80 35.79
N LEU A 343 2.45 29.49 34.94
CA LEU A 343 2.57 29.37 33.49
C LEU A 343 1.83 30.55 32.85
N ALA A 344 2.43 31.17 31.83
CA ALA A 344 1.79 32.25 31.09
C ALA A 344 0.45 31.78 30.50
N ASP A 345 -0.64 32.41 30.92
CA ASP A 345 -2.03 32.01 30.66
C ASP A 345 -2.69 32.79 29.52
N ARG A 346 -1.97 33.73 28.89
CA ARG A 346 -2.46 34.57 27.79
C ARG A 346 -1.53 34.51 26.58
N ALA A 347 -2.13 34.67 25.40
CA ALA A 347 -1.39 34.82 24.16
C ALA A 347 -0.55 36.11 24.20
N THR A 348 0.73 36.00 23.84
CA THR A 348 1.58 37.16 23.54
C THR A 348 1.30 37.67 22.13
N PRO A 349 1.69 38.90 21.76
CA PRO A 349 1.61 39.39 20.37
C PRO A 349 2.29 38.46 19.35
N ASN A 350 3.31 37.69 19.77
CA ASN A 350 4.03 36.72 18.95
C ASN A 350 3.43 35.28 19.02
N CYS A 351 2.26 35.10 19.62
CA CYS A 351 1.61 33.79 19.71
C CYS A 351 1.15 33.35 18.31
N LYS A 352 1.66 32.21 17.85
CA LYS A 352 1.46 31.72 16.48
C LYS A 352 0.74 30.38 16.48
N ALA A 353 -0.25 30.18 17.37
CA ALA A 353 -0.84 28.85 17.60
C ALA A 353 -1.40 28.23 16.31
N LEU A 354 -2.19 28.99 15.54
CA LEU A 354 -2.79 28.51 14.29
C LEU A 354 -1.73 28.27 13.19
N GLU A 355 -0.81 29.21 12.99
CA GLU A 355 0.30 29.07 12.02
C GLU A 355 1.18 27.85 12.36
N ARG A 356 1.50 27.63 13.64
CA ARG A 356 2.28 26.47 14.07
C ARG A 356 1.51 25.16 13.93
N LEU A 357 0.20 25.18 14.22
CA LEU A 357 -0.67 24.02 14.05
C LEU A 357 -0.77 23.62 12.58
N GLU A 358 -0.94 24.59 11.68
CA GLU A 358 -0.98 24.38 10.22
C GLU A 358 0.28 23.67 9.69
N ASN A 359 1.42 23.91 10.32
CA ASN A 359 2.69 23.27 9.97
C ASN A 359 2.90 21.87 10.55
N THR A 360 1.93 21.32 11.30
CA THR A 360 1.99 19.96 11.84
C THR A 360 1.49 18.91 10.85
N ASP A 361 1.95 17.67 10.99
CA ASP A 361 1.46 16.54 10.20
C ASP A 361 -0.03 16.26 10.43
N LEU A 362 -0.55 16.54 11.63
CA LEU A 362 -1.98 16.45 11.94
C LEU A 362 -2.78 17.35 11.00
N ALA A 363 -2.40 18.63 10.89
CA ALA A 363 -3.09 19.59 10.02
C ALA A 363 -2.98 19.21 8.54
N ARG A 364 -1.81 18.73 8.11
CA ARG A 364 -1.59 18.32 6.71
C ARG A 364 -2.46 17.12 6.34
N VAL A 365 -2.53 16.11 7.20
CA VAL A 365 -3.41 14.94 6.99
C VAL A 365 -4.89 15.33 7.03
N MET A 366 -5.29 16.25 7.92
CA MET A 366 -6.67 16.76 7.97
C MET A 366 -7.06 17.54 6.70
N ASN A 367 -6.15 18.32 6.11
CA ASN A 367 -6.42 19.16 4.94
C ASN A 367 -6.28 18.44 3.60
N SER A 368 -5.19 17.69 3.43
CA SER A 368 -4.74 17.18 2.13
C SER A 368 -4.74 15.66 2.04
N GLY A 369 -5.03 14.98 3.15
CA GLY A 369 -4.88 13.54 3.27
C GLY A 369 -3.44 13.12 3.58
N ALA A 370 -2.41 13.83 3.08
CA ALA A 370 -0.98 13.47 3.14
C ALA A 370 -0.13 14.27 4.15
N GLN A 371 0.94 13.65 4.64
CA GLN A 371 2.10 14.25 5.30
C GLN A 371 3.01 14.84 4.22
N GLY A 372 3.59 15.99 4.52
CA GLY A 372 4.60 16.62 3.67
C GLY A 372 6.00 16.44 4.24
N THR A 373 7.03 16.86 3.49
CA THR A 373 8.38 16.96 4.02
C THR A 373 8.38 17.94 5.20
N MET A 374 8.81 17.48 6.37
CA MET A 374 8.91 18.31 7.57
C MET A 374 10.02 19.33 7.39
N SER A 375 9.73 20.61 7.66
CA SER A 375 10.77 21.59 7.93
C SER A 375 11.24 21.36 9.37
N PRO A 376 12.51 21.00 9.62
CA PRO A 376 12.99 20.79 10.98
C PRO A 376 12.76 22.05 11.81
N GLY A 377 11.87 21.97 12.80
CA GLY A 377 11.75 23.01 13.80
C GLY A 377 13.05 23.13 14.58
N GLY A 378 13.43 24.36 14.96
CA GLY A 378 14.57 24.56 15.86
C GLY A 378 14.35 23.82 17.18
N LYS A 379 15.42 23.23 17.73
CA LYS A 379 15.34 22.55 19.03
C LYS A 379 14.78 23.52 20.09
N PRO A 380 13.79 23.09 20.89
CA PRO A 380 13.26 23.89 21.98
C PRO A 380 14.37 24.34 22.94
N GLY A 381 14.31 25.59 23.39
CA GLY A 381 15.18 26.06 24.47
C GLY A 381 14.71 25.55 25.84
N SER A 382 15.59 25.62 26.85
CA SER A 382 15.30 25.19 28.23
C SER A 382 14.03 25.81 28.84
N ASN A 383 13.74 27.08 28.51
CA ASN A 383 12.52 27.76 28.97
C ASN A 383 11.25 27.14 28.41
N THR A 384 11.27 26.66 27.16
CA THR A 384 10.15 25.96 26.54
C THR A 384 9.90 24.63 27.21
N GLU A 385 10.95 23.86 27.48
CA GLU A 385 10.84 22.57 28.17
C GLU A 385 10.26 22.74 29.58
N GLN A 386 10.72 23.75 30.33
CA GLN A 386 10.19 24.05 31.66
C GLN A 386 8.72 24.47 31.63
N ALA A 387 8.35 25.33 30.68
CA ALA A 387 6.95 25.75 30.49
C ALA A 387 6.06 24.56 30.10
N PHE A 388 6.55 23.68 29.22
CA PHE A 388 5.83 22.48 28.81
C PHE A 388 5.68 21.48 29.96
N LYS A 389 6.70 21.30 30.80
CA LYS A 389 6.60 20.47 32.02
C LYS A 389 5.48 20.94 32.94
N LYS A 390 5.31 22.26 33.12
CA LYS A 390 4.17 22.83 33.86
C LYS A 390 2.84 22.49 33.19
N LEU A 391 2.74 22.64 31.87
CA LEU A 391 1.54 22.25 31.12
C LEU A 391 1.20 20.75 31.29
N VAL A 392 2.19 19.87 31.24
CA VAL A 392 2.00 18.43 31.48
C VAL A 392 1.53 18.15 32.90
N SER A 393 2.06 18.86 33.92
CA SER A 393 1.60 18.69 35.30
C SER A 393 0.11 19.04 35.47
N ILE A 394 -0.37 20.04 34.71
CA ILE A 394 -1.80 20.35 34.64
C ILE A 394 -2.55 19.18 34.00
N ALA A 395 -2.07 18.65 32.87
CA ALA A 395 -2.69 17.51 32.18
C ALA A 395 -2.81 16.26 33.07
N GLN A 396 -1.87 16.02 33.97
CA GLN A 396 -1.93 14.89 34.91
C GLN A 396 -3.08 15.01 35.92
N SER A 397 -3.48 16.25 36.24
CA SER A 397 -4.56 16.54 37.21
C SER A 397 -5.93 16.78 36.54
N SER A 398 -5.92 17.25 35.30
CA SER A 398 -7.10 17.51 34.47
C SER A 398 -6.66 17.67 33.01
N ASP A 399 -6.63 16.55 32.30
CA ASP A 399 -6.37 16.49 30.87
C ASP A 399 -7.51 17.12 30.05
N THR A 400 -8.77 16.95 30.47
CA THR A 400 -9.95 17.50 29.79
C THR A 400 -9.84 19.00 29.48
N ALA A 401 -9.28 19.80 30.40
CA ALA A 401 -9.14 21.26 30.21
C ALA A 401 -8.16 21.60 29.06
N ILE A 402 -7.06 20.85 28.96
CA ILE A 402 -6.05 21.03 27.90
C ILE A 402 -6.53 20.43 26.58
N ASN A 403 -7.13 19.24 26.63
CA ASN A 403 -7.71 18.58 25.47
C ASN A 403 -8.77 19.47 24.80
N ARG A 404 -9.57 20.19 25.59
CA ARG A 404 -10.50 21.20 25.09
C ARG A 404 -9.80 22.33 24.34
N ALA A 405 -8.69 22.87 24.87
CA ALA A 405 -7.94 23.92 24.17
C ALA A 405 -7.37 23.44 22.82
N VAL A 406 -6.94 22.18 22.74
CA VAL A 406 -6.55 21.55 21.47
C VAL A 406 -7.75 21.45 20.52
N ALA A 407 -8.91 20.99 20.99
CA ALA A 407 -10.12 20.89 20.19
C ALA A 407 -10.57 22.26 19.64
N GLU A 408 -10.51 23.32 20.47
CA GLU A 408 -10.81 24.69 20.06
C GLU A 408 -9.84 25.22 19.00
N ALA A 409 -8.56 24.86 19.09
CA ALA A 409 -7.58 25.22 18.06
C ALA A 409 -7.90 24.52 16.73
N LEU A 410 -8.25 23.23 16.75
CA LEU A 410 -8.67 22.48 15.57
C LEU A 410 -9.96 23.04 14.94
N LEU A 411 -10.93 23.42 15.77
CA LEU A 411 -12.19 24.04 15.35
C LEU A 411 -11.94 25.41 14.71
N SER A 412 -11.10 26.24 15.36
CA SER A 412 -10.75 27.58 14.87
C SER A 412 -9.96 27.52 13.55
N ALA A 413 -9.11 26.49 13.38
CA ALA A 413 -8.40 26.21 12.14
C ALA A 413 -9.30 25.61 11.04
N LYS A 414 -10.56 25.29 11.34
CA LYS A 414 -11.54 24.66 10.45
C LYS A 414 -11.17 23.24 10.01
N TYR A 415 -10.34 22.54 10.79
CA TYR A 415 -10.04 21.13 10.54
C TYR A 415 -11.13 20.19 11.03
N ILE A 416 -11.93 20.65 11.99
CA ILE A 416 -13.14 19.99 12.47
C ILE A 416 -14.30 20.98 12.48
N SER A 417 -15.54 20.49 12.37
CA SER A 417 -16.75 21.34 12.38
C SER A 417 -17.35 21.51 13.77
N SER A 418 -17.11 20.56 14.66
CA SER A 418 -17.55 20.56 16.05
C SER A 418 -16.78 19.52 16.84
N TYR A 419 -16.88 19.56 18.17
CA TYR A 419 -16.27 18.57 19.03
C TYR A 419 -17.07 18.36 20.33
N GLU A 420 -16.88 17.19 20.93
CA GLU A 420 -17.26 16.86 22.30
C GLU A 420 -16.00 16.36 23.02
N VAL A 421 -15.81 16.73 24.29
CA VAL A 421 -14.72 16.15 25.12
C VAL A 421 -15.30 15.07 26.01
N GLU A 422 -14.49 14.05 26.34
CA GLU A 422 -14.87 13.00 27.29
C GLU A 422 -16.09 12.17 26.86
N LYS A 423 -16.22 11.90 25.55
CA LYS A 423 -17.36 11.15 25.00
C LYS A 423 -17.16 9.65 25.20
N ASP A 424 -18.18 8.99 25.75
CA ASP A 424 -18.15 7.54 25.96
C ASP A 424 -18.02 6.77 24.62
N LEU A 425 -17.38 5.60 24.69
CA LEU A 425 -17.21 4.68 23.56
C LEU A 425 -18.45 3.80 23.28
N GLY A 426 -19.49 3.86 24.12
CA GLY A 426 -20.74 3.10 23.96
C GLY A 426 -21.13 2.29 25.20
N LYS A 427 -22.02 1.30 25.04
CA LYS A 427 -22.50 0.46 26.16
C LYS A 427 -21.41 -0.53 26.59
N GLY A 428 -21.01 -0.49 27.87
CA GLY A 428 -20.20 -1.55 28.51
C GLY A 428 -18.79 -1.15 28.93
N LEU A 429 -18.20 -0.12 28.32
CA LEU A 429 -16.90 0.42 28.75
C LEU A 429 -17.09 1.82 29.34
N LYS A 430 -16.67 2.01 30.60
CA LYS A 430 -16.53 3.33 31.24
C LYS A 430 -15.40 4.19 30.64
N ARG A 431 -14.94 3.87 29.43
CA ARG A 431 -13.79 4.54 28.80
C ARG A 431 -14.30 5.62 27.86
N ARG A 432 -13.69 6.79 27.99
CA ARG A 432 -14.02 8.00 27.27
C ARG A 432 -12.91 8.32 26.30
N THR A 433 -13.29 8.81 25.13
CA THR A 433 -12.37 9.43 24.17
C THR A 433 -12.10 10.86 24.63
N ASP A 434 -10.85 11.27 24.57
CA ASP A 434 -10.42 12.62 24.98
C ASP A 434 -11.12 13.71 24.15
N ILE A 435 -11.13 13.59 22.82
CA ILE A 435 -11.85 14.48 21.91
C ILE A 435 -12.58 13.66 20.84
N TYR A 436 -13.89 13.87 20.74
CA TYR A 436 -14.74 13.32 19.70
C TYR A 436 -15.09 14.40 18.66
N CYS A 437 -14.79 14.14 17.40
CA CYS A 437 -15.05 15.06 16.29
C CYS A 437 -16.00 14.40 15.29
N PRO A 438 -17.30 14.74 15.26
CA PRO A 438 -18.22 14.19 14.26
C PRO A 438 -17.86 14.69 12.86
N THR A 439 -18.08 13.83 11.88
CA THR A 439 -17.88 14.10 10.45
C THR A 439 -19.10 13.61 9.66
N PRO A 440 -19.33 14.08 8.42
CA PRO A 440 -20.46 13.60 7.61
C PRO A 440 -20.48 12.08 7.37
N SER A 441 -19.35 11.40 7.52
CA SER A 441 -19.17 9.98 7.21
C SER A 441 -18.70 9.15 8.42
N GLY A 442 -18.96 9.63 9.63
CA GLY A 442 -18.57 8.95 10.88
C GLY A 442 -18.01 9.92 11.90
N ALA A 443 -16.98 9.52 12.63
CA ALA A 443 -16.29 10.40 13.58
C ALA A 443 -14.79 10.20 13.58
N ILE A 444 -14.05 11.21 14.04
CA ILE A 444 -12.64 11.08 14.41
C ILE A 444 -12.59 11.14 15.94
N ARG A 445 -12.10 10.06 16.55
CA ARG A 445 -11.85 9.97 17.97
C ARG A 445 -10.36 10.21 18.21
N ILE A 446 -10.03 11.30 18.88
CA ILE A 446 -8.66 11.74 19.15
C ILE A 446 -8.31 11.39 20.60
N GLU A 447 -7.15 10.77 20.78
CA GLU A 447 -6.56 10.41 22.07
C GLU A 447 -5.24 11.19 22.26
N LEU A 448 -5.05 11.83 23.41
CA LEU A 448 -3.89 12.66 23.71
C LEU A 448 -2.99 12.00 24.75
N MET A 449 -1.71 11.87 24.39
CA MET A 449 -0.65 11.41 25.28
C MET A 449 0.20 12.59 25.71
N TRP A 450 -0.07 13.09 26.92
CA TRP A 450 0.74 14.13 27.58
C TRP A 450 1.84 13.51 28.46
N ARG A 451 3.11 13.80 28.17
CA ARG A 451 4.24 13.28 28.96
C ARG A 451 5.36 14.30 29.16
N SER A 452 6.01 14.29 30.33
CA SER A 452 7.21 15.13 30.52
C SER A 452 8.39 14.63 29.71
N ARG A 453 8.44 13.31 29.45
CA ARG A 453 9.36 12.62 28.57
C ARG A 453 8.71 11.31 28.14
N THR A 454 8.96 10.87 26.91
CA THR A 454 8.53 9.56 26.42
C THR A 454 9.61 8.93 25.56
N SER A 455 9.53 7.62 25.40
CA SER A 455 10.31 6.81 24.47
C SER A 455 9.40 6.18 23.42
N ARG A 456 10.01 5.65 22.35
CA ARG A 456 9.32 4.82 21.34
C ARG A 456 8.52 3.68 21.99
N ALA A 457 9.09 2.98 22.98
CA ALA A 457 8.42 1.87 23.66
C ALA A 457 7.16 2.31 24.41
N GLU A 458 7.20 3.47 25.07
CA GLU A 458 6.06 4.01 25.81
C GLU A 458 4.95 4.50 24.88
N ILE A 459 5.31 5.12 23.74
CA ILE A 459 4.34 5.51 22.70
C ILE A 459 3.66 4.26 22.14
N ALA A 460 4.44 3.24 21.77
CA ALA A 460 3.91 2.00 21.23
C ALA A 460 2.94 1.32 22.22
N ASN A 461 3.31 1.25 23.49
CA ASN A 461 2.46 0.71 24.54
C ASN A 461 1.13 1.50 24.67
N TYR A 462 1.19 2.84 24.64
CA TYR A 462 0.00 3.68 24.70
C TYR A 462 -0.93 3.42 23.51
N VAL A 463 -0.38 3.36 22.29
CA VAL A 463 -1.12 3.14 21.05
C VAL A 463 -1.80 1.76 21.05
N LEU A 464 -1.05 0.71 21.37
CA LEU A 464 -1.58 -0.66 21.46
C LEU A 464 -2.67 -0.76 22.53
N THR A 465 -2.51 -0.07 23.66
CA THR A 465 -3.53 0.00 24.71
C THR A 465 -4.82 0.65 24.19
N LYS A 466 -4.73 1.73 23.42
CA LYS A 466 -5.91 2.40 22.84
C LYS A 466 -6.58 1.48 21.81
N LEU A 467 -5.84 0.87 20.90
CA LEU A 467 -6.39 -0.11 19.94
C LEU A 467 -7.10 -1.27 20.65
N TYR A 468 -6.49 -1.83 21.70
CA TYR A 468 -7.11 -2.89 22.50
C TYR A 468 -8.43 -2.43 23.11
N ASN A 469 -8.46 -1.25 23.73
CA ASN A 469 -9.68 -0.71 24.34
C ASN A 469 -10.81 -0.52 23.31
N TYR A 470 -10.46 -0.01 22.12
CA TYR A 470 -11.43 0.16 21.04
C TYR A 470 -11.91 -1.19 20.50
N GLY A 471 -11.00 -2.15 20.33
CA GLY A 471 -11.34 -3.52 19.95
C GLY A 471 -12.29 -4.20 20.94
N ARG A 472 -12.11 -3.99 22.25
CA ARG A 472 -13.07 -4.45 23.27
C ARG A 472 -14.39 -3.70 23.24
N ALA A 473 -14.37 -2.39 22.96
CA ALA A 473 -15.58 -1.56 22.91
C ALA A 473 -16.57 -2.05 21.85
N ILE A 474 -16.04 -2.61 20.78
CA ILE A 474 -16.82 -3.16 19.65
C ILE A 474 -16.96 -4.69 19.73
N GLU A 475 -16.61 -5.29 20.87
CA GLU A 475 -16.71 -6.74 21.12
C GLU A 475 -15.90 -7.60 20.13
N PHE A 476 -14.86 -7.03 19.52
CA PHE A 476 -13.96 -7.74 18.60
C PHE A 476 -12.78 -8.42 19.33
N LEU A 477 -12.39 -7.83 20.45
CA LEU A 477 -11.41 -8.38 21.39
C LEU A 477 -12.10 -8.70 22.71
N GLU A 478 -11.71 -9.79 23.35
CA GLU A 478 -12.25 -10.24 24.65
C GLU A 478 -11.66 -9.46 25.83
#